data_AF-A0AAD7YPJ7-F1
#
_entry.id   AF-A0AAD7YPJ7-F1
#
_cell.length_a   1.000
_cell.length_b   1.000
_cell.length_c   1.000
_cell.angle_alpha   90.00
_cell.angle_beta   90.00
_cell.angle_gamma   90.00
#
_symmetry.space_group_name_H-M   'P 1'
#
loop_
_entity.id
_entity.type
_entity.pdbx_description
1 polymer ?
#
loop_
_entity_poly.entity_id
_entity_poly.type
_entity_poly.pdbx_seq_one_letter_code
_entity_poly.pdbx_strand_id
1 'polypeptide(L)'
;MPRLIILLALLVGVLYSLHLLVQDYQALTAASKLLRFLFKRDLTSSQINTKPAVRWKRILQCDPIQCARYLYCELGAQPASNEVLRGFVYMLTLDPSEQDSAAHTVFKEAYEHGLMYPAKCKEKYALCPFNSSLLFELIRYLLRHP
;
A
#
# COMPACT_ATOMS: atom_id res chain seq x y z
N MET A 1 -31.56 -8.53 -4.91
CA MET A 1 -31.00 -7.29 -5.50
C MET A 1 -30.05 -6.50 -4.59
N PRO A 2 -30.32 -6.22 -3.29
CA PRO A 2 -29.43 -5.35 -2.50
C PRO A 2 -28.03 -5.94 -2.27
N ARG A 3 -27.91 -7.27 -2.16
CA ARG A 3 -26.61 -7.95 -1.99
C ARG A 3 -25.62 -7.66 -3.12
N LEU A 4 -26.11 -7.56 -4.36
CA LEU A 4 -25.26 -7.31 -5.52
C LEU A 4 -24.73 -5.88 -5.54
N ILE A 5 -25.59 -4.93 -5.17
CA ILE A 5 -25.25 -3.50 -5.07
C ILE A 5 -24.26 -3.28 -3.93
N ILE A 6 -24.45 -3.94 -2.78
CA ILE A 6 -23.52 -3.88 -1.65
C ILE A 6 -22.15 -4.45 -2.06
N LEU A 7 -22.11 -5.62 -2.69
CA LEU A 7 -20.86 -6.22 -3.18
C LEU A 7 -20.15 -5.31 -4.18
N LEU A 8 -20.89 -4.66 -5.08
CA LEU A 8 -20.33 -3.72 -6.05
C LEU A 8 -19.73 -2.50 -5.36
N ALA A 9 -20.44 -1.90 -4.39
CA ALA A 9 -19.95 -0.77 -3.62
C ALA A 9 -18.68 -1.12 -2.82
N LEU A 10 -18.65 -2.30 -2.21
CA LEU A 10 -17.48 -2.81 -1.50
C LEU A 10 -16.29 -3.02 -2.44
N LEU A 11 -16.52 -3.59 -3.63
CA LEU A 11 -15.49 -3.78 -4.64
C LEU A 11 -14.90 -2.43 -5.08
N VAL A 12 -15.75 -1.45 -5.39
CA VAL A 12 -15.31 -0.10 -5.77
C VAL A 12 -14.51 0.56 -4.64
N GLY A 13 -14.95 0.41 -3.38
CA GLY A 13 -14.23 0.91 -2.22
C GLY A 13 -12.82 0.33 -2.12
N VAL A 14 -12.67 -1.00 -2.23
CA VAL A 14 -11.37 -1.67 -2.21
C VAL A 14 -10.50 -1.25 -3.38
N LEU A 15 -11.06 -1.18 -4.58
CA LEU A 15 -10.33 -0.71 -5.75
C LEU A 15 -9.79 0.70 -5.54
N TYR A 16 -10.55 1.57 -4.88
CA TYR A 16 -10.10 2.93 -4.58
C TYR A 16 -8.94 2.96 -3.56
N SER A 17 -9.01 2.20 -2.46
CA SER A 17 -7.89 2.13 -1.50
C SER A 17 -6.63 1.54 -2.13
N LEU A 18 -6.76 0.49 -2.95
CA LEU A 18 -5.65 -0.10 -3.70
C LEU A 18 -5.10 0.87 -4.75
N HIS A 19 -5.96 1.64 -5.42
CA HIS A 19 -5.53 2.67 -6.37
C HIS A 19 -4.71 3.76 -5.69
N LEU A 20 -5.12 4.25 -4.52
CA LEU A 20 -4.33 5.22 -3.75
C LEU A 20 -2.95 4.67 -3.36
N LEU A 21 -2.89 3.40 -2.94
CA LEU A 21 -1.64 2.69 -2.64
C LEU A 21 -0.72 2.62 -3.87
N VAL A 22 -1.28 2.25 -5.02
CA VAL A 22 -0.56 2.19 -6.30
C VAL A 22 -0.08 3.57 -6.74
N GLN A 23 -0.91 4.60 -6.59
CA GLN A 23 -0.58 5.97 -6.93
C GLN A 23 0.61 6.47 -6.10
N ASP A 24 0.59 6.24 -4.78
CA ASP A 24 1.69 6.63 -3.89
C ASP A 24 2.97 5.83 -4.22
N TYR A 25 2.86 4.51 -4.49
CA TYR A 25 4.00 3.71 -4.96
C TYR A 25 4.61 4.22 -6.27
N GLN A 26 3.76 4.57 -7.25
CA GLN A 26 4.19 5.12 -8.53
C GLN A 26 4.84 6.49 -8.36
N ALA A 27 4.31 7.35 -7.49
CA ALA A 27 4.93 8.64 -7.19
C ALA A 27 6.34 8.45 -6.59
N LEU A 28 6.51 7.51 -5.67
CA LEU A 28 7.80 7.19 -5.06
C LEU A 28 8.80 6.63 -6.07
N THR A 29 8.37 5.71 -6.93
CA THR A 29 9.24 5.09 -7.93
C THR A 29 9.55 6.03 -9.10
N ALA A 30 8.60 6.84 -9.53
CA ALA A 30 8.81 7.87 -10.56
C ALA A 30 9.74 8.96 -10.04
N ALA A 31 9.54 9.45 -8.81
CA ALA A 31 10.47 10.36 -8.16
C ALA A 31 11.86 9.73 -8.05
N SER A 32 11.98 8.47 -7.63
CA SER A 32 13.28 7.79 -7.56
C SER A 32 13.99 7.65 -8.92
N LYS A 33 13.24 7.34 -10.00
CA LYS A 33 13.79 7.26 -11.37
C LYS A 33 14.17 8.63 -11.92
N LEU A 34 13.31 9.63 -11.73
CA LEU A 34 13.56 11.01 -12.13
C LEU A 34 14.75 11.58 -11.35
N LEU A 35 14.81 11.36 -10.03
CA LEU A 35 15.93 11.73 -9.19
C LEU A 35 17.20 10.99 -9.63
N ARG A 36 17.18 9.68 -9.91
CA ARG A 36 18.37 8.99 -10.46
C ARG A 36 18.82 9.52 -11.83
N PHE A 37 17.89 9.97 -12.66
CA PHE A 37 18.18 10.54 -13.96
C PHE A 37 18.70 11.98 -13.85
N LEU A 38 18.10 12.80 -12.97
CA LEU A 38 18.44 14.20 -12.75
C LEU A 38 19.69 14.36 -11.85
N PHE A 39 19.82 13.60 -10.76
CA PHE A 39 20.99 13.60 -9.86
C PHE A 39 22.23 12.88 -10.42
N LYS A 40 22.19 12.39 -11.67
CA LYS A 40 23.42 12.04 -12.40
C LYS A 40 24.17 13.29 -12.91
N ARG A 41 23.55 14.47 -12.81
CA ARG A 41 24.17 15.77 -13.08
C ARG A 41 23.99 16.65 -11.84
N ASP A 42 25.10 16.99 -11.22
CA ASP A 42 25.26 18.01 -10.18
C ASP A 42 24.76 17.68 -8.76
N LEU A 43 25.73 17.22 -7.95
CA LEU A 43 25.77 17.44 -6.51
C LEU A 43 26.03 18.92 -6.25
N THR A 44 25.01 19.78 -6.28
CA THR A 44 25.08 21.11 -5.62
C THR A 44 23.69 21.75 -5.48
N SER A 45 23.33 22.02 -4.23
CA SER A 45 22.48 23.15 -3.81
C SER A 45 21.00 23.19 -4.23
N SER A 46 20.15 22.82 -3.25
CA SER A 46 19.07 23.71 -2.78
C SER A 46 17.76 23.87 -3.57
N GLN A 47 17.09 22.79 -4.02
CA GLN A 47 15.64 22.89 -4.34
C GLN A 47 14.81 21.60 -4.57
N ILE A 48 14.95 20.50 -3.83
CA ILE A 48 13.91 19.41 -3.81
C ILE A 48 13.80 18.79 -2.41
N ASN A 49 13.19 19.50 -1.46
CA ASN A 49 12.97 19.06 -0.07
C ASN A 49 11.62 18.37 0.16
N THR A 50 11.02 17.75 -0.84
CA THR A 50 9.86 16.87 -0.59
C THR A 50 10.39 15.48 -0.30
N LYS A 51 10.62 15.18 0.98
CA LYS A 51 10.87 13.80 1.41
C LYS A 51 9.73 12.92 0.86
N PRO A 52 10.04 11.81 0.19
CA PRO A 52 9.01 10.87 -0.25
C PRO A 52 8.20 10.39 0.96
N ALA A 53 6.90 10.67 0.97
CA ALA A 53 5.99 10.32 2.06
C ALA A 53 4.72 9.67 1.52
N VAL A 54 4.24 8.65 2.22
CA VAL A 54 3.00 7.91 1.88
C VAL A 54 1.86 8.49 2.70
N ARG A 55 0.69 8.68 2.05
CA ARG A 55 -0.50 9.28 2.68
C ARG A 55 -1.30 8.21 3.43
N TRP A 56 -0.68 7.58 4.42
CA TRP A 56 -1.24 6.46 5.18
C TRP A 56 -2.61 6.75 5.78
N LYS A 57 -2.84 7.96 6.29
CA LYS A 57 -4.13 8.36 6.87
C LYS A 57 -5.25 8.27 5.84
N ARG A 58 -4.99 8.73 4.62
CA ARG A 58 -5.96 8.67 3.52
C ARG A 58 -6.26 7.22 3.12
N ILE A 59 -5.23 6.39 3.02
CA ILE A 59 -5.39 4.97 2.69
C ILE A 59 -6.24 4.27 3.76
N LEU A 60 -5.95 4.51 5.04
CA LEU A 60 -6.69 3.92 6.16
C LEU A 60 -8.16 4.36 6.18
N GLN A 61 -8.45 5.65 5.92
CA GLN A 61 -9.81 6.17 5.81
C GLN A 61 -10.59 5.51 4.67
N CYS A 62 -9.91 5.16 3.58
CA CYS A 62 -10.49 4.44 2.46
C CYS A 62 -10.48 2.91 2.64
N ASP A 63 -10.04 2.39 3.79
CA ASP A 63 -9.97 0.95 4.09
C ASP A 63 -10.94 0.51 5.22
N PRO A 64 -12.26 0.83 5.13
CA PRO A 64 -13.22 0.46 6.18
C PRO A 64 -13.39 -1.05 6.31
N ILE A 65 -13.24 -1.79 5.20
CA ILE A 65 -13.33 -3.26 5.17
C ILE A 65 -11.98 -3.97 5.26
N GLN A 66 -10.93 -3.26 5.70
CA GLN A 66 -9.65 -3.87 6.12
C GLN A 66 -8.84 -4.55 5.00
N CYS A 67 -9.19 -4.43 3.72
CA CYS A 67 -8.47 -5.10 2.65
C CYS A 67 -7.06 -4.56 2.42
N ALA A 68 -6.81 -3.27 2.62
CA ALA A 68 -5.46 -2.72 2.54
C ALA A 68 -4.59 -3.20 3.71
N ARG A 69 -5.15 -3.28 4.92
CA ARG A 69 -4.45 -3.86 6.08
C ARG A 69 -4.24 -5.36 5.93
N TYR A 70 -5.22 -6.09 5.40
CA TYR A 70 -5.10 -7.51 5.07
C TYR A 70 -3.98 -7.76 4.06
N LEU A 71 -3.88 -6.94 3.01
CA LEU A 71 -2.79 -6.98 2.04
C LEU A 71 -1.42 -6.83 2.72
N TYR A 72 -1.26 -5.85 3.62
CA TYR A 72 0.00 -5.63 4.34
C TYR A 72 0.34 -6.78 5.31
N CYS A 73 -0.66 -7.40 5.92
CA CYS A 73 -0.45 -8.62 6.69
C CYS A 73 0.09 -9.75 5.81
N GLU A 74 -0.51 -9.97 4.64
CA GLU A 74 -0.10 -11.01 3.71
C GLU A 74 1.29 -10.75 3.12
N LEU A 75 1.69 -9.48 2.97
CA LEU A 75 3.07 -9.09 2.64
C LEU A 75 4.08 -9.49 3.72
N GLY A 76 3.69 -9.53 4.99
CA GLY A 76 4.53 -10.03 6.09
C GLY A 76 4.51 -11.55 6.18
N ALA A 77 3.37 -12.18 5.90
CA ALA A 77 3.21 -13.63 5.95
C ALA A 77 3.95 -14.38 4.83
N GLN A 78 4.15 -13.73 3.69
CA GLN A 78 4.76 -14.33 2.50
C GLN A 78 6.02 -13.56 2.08
N PRO A 79 7.11 -14.24 1.67
CA PRO A 79 8.28 -13.55 1.17
C PRO A 79 7.92 -12.74 -0.09
N ALA A 80 8.38 -11.49 -0.16
CA ALA A 80 8.10 -10.61 -1.28
C ALA A 80 8.72 -11.15 -2.58
N SER A 81 7.90 -11.83 -3.39
CA SER A 81 8.32 -12.61 -4.55
C SER A 81 8.76 -11.79 -5.76
N ASN A 82 8.47 -10.49 -5.79
CA ASN A 82 8.77 -9.60 -6.91
C ASN A 82 9.03 -8.17 -6.44
N GLU A 83 9.55 -7.33 -7.35
CA GLU A 83 9.93 -5.94 -7.05
C GLU A 83 8.76 -5.06 -6.62
N VAL A 84 7.56 -5.30 -7.15
CA VAL A 84 6.35 -4.56 -6.78
C VAL A 84 6.03 -4.78 -5.31
N LEU A 85 5.99 -6.05 -4.88
CA LEU A 85 5.72 -6.39 -3.46
C LEU A 85 6.81 -5.85 -2.54
N ARG A 86 8.10 -5.96 -2.95
CA ARG A 86 9.21 -5.32 -2.21
C ARG A 86 9.05 -3.81 -2.11
N GLY A 87 8.49 -3.18 -3.14
CA GLY A 87 8.11 -1.77 -3.16
C GLY A 87 7.09 -1.40 -2.09
N PHE A 88 6.02 -2.18 -1.96
CA PHE A 88 5.02 -1.96 -0.90
C PHE A 88 5.59 -2.16 0.50
N VAL A 89 6.51 -3.11 0.69
CA VAL A 89 7.24 -3.27 1.96
C VAL A 89 8.16 -2.07 2.21
N TYR A 90 8.88 -1.58 1.20
CA TYR A 90 9.74 -0.40 1.30
C TYR A 90 8.96 0.85 1.72
N MET A 91 7.72 1.02 1.24
CA MET A 91 6.85 2.12 1.67
C MET A 91 6.70 2.19 3.20
N LEU A 92 6.65 1.05 3.90
CA LEU A 92 6.59 1.02 5.38
C LEU A 92 7.86 1.53 6.07
N THR A 93 8.99 1.59 5.37
CA THR A 93 10.26 2.05 5.93
C THR A 93 10.47 3.57 5.78
N LEU A 94 9.58 4.25 5.05
CA LEU A 94 9.64 5.69 4.87
C LEU A 94 9.15 6.40 6.14
N ASP A 95 9.84 7.48 6.53
CA ASP A 95 9.41 8.35 7.64
C ASP A 95 8.01 8.91 7.34
N PRO A 96 6.98 8.65 8.17
CA PRO A 96 5.66 9.21 7.96
C PRO A 96 5.63 10.70 8.31
N SER A 97 4.71 11.44 7.68
CA SER A 97 4.36 12.78 8.15
C SER A 97 3.71 12.69 9.54
N GLU A 98 3.70 13.78 10.32
CA GLU A 98 3.02 13.80 11.62
C GLU A 98 1.54 13.37 11.52
N GLN A 99 0.86 13.76 10.45
CA GLN A 99 -0.54 13.43 10.22
C GLN A 99 -0.76 11.95 9.86
N ASP A 100 0.27 11.31 9.30
CA ASP A 100 0.23 9.91 8.85
C ASP A 100 0.80 8.94 9.89
N SER A 101 1.52 9.42 10.91
CA SER A 101 2.24 8.60 11.90
C SER A 101 1.35 7.53 12.55
N ALA A 102 0.17 7.91 13.03
CA ALA A 102 -0.76 6.95 13.65
C ALA A 102 -1.25 5.88 12.65
N ALA A 103 -1.57 6.28 11.41
CA ALA A 103 -2.03 5.37 10.39
C ALA A 103 -0.91 4.46 9.88
N HIS A 104 0.32 4.96 9.79
CA HIS A 104 1.51 4.20 9.45
C HIS A 104 1.74 3.05 10.45
N THR A 105 1.62 3.33 11.76
CA THR A 105 1.71 2.30 12.81
C THR A 105 0.70 1.18 12.58
N VAL A 106 -0.55 1.50 12.21
CA VAL A 106 -1.59 0.48 11.92
C VAL A 106 -1.18 -0.46 10.78
N PHE A 107 -0.57 0.07 9.71
CA PHE A 107 -0.09 -0.75 8.60
C PHE A 107 1.18 -1.53 8.96
N LYS A 108 2.06 -0.95 9.78
CA LYS A 108 3.25 -1.63 10.29
C LYS A 108 2.87 -2.82 11.18
N GLU A 109 1.92 -2.64 12.10
CA GLU A 109 1.38 -3.73 12.94
C GLU A 109 0.67 -4.81 12.13
N ALA A 110 0.08 -4.45 10.99
CA ALA A 110 -0.50 -5.43 10.07
C ALA A 110 0.59 -6.33 9.49
N TYR A 111 1.65 -5.72 8.96
CA TYR A 111 2.81 -6.43 8.43
C TYR A 111 3.51 -7.29 9.49
N GLU A 112 3.77 -6.74 10.67
CA GLU A 112 4.39 -7.46 11.79
C GLU A 112 3.54 -8.64 12.26
N HIS A 113 2.21 -8.51 12.25
CA HIS A 113 1.33 -9.63 12.55
C HIS A 113 1.46 -10.76 11.53
N GLY A 114 1.62 -10.45 10.25
CA GLY A 114 1.90 -11.45 9.21
C GLY A 114 3.22 -12.18 9.42
N LEU A 115 4.27 -11.45 9.85
CA LEU A 115 5.56 -12.07 10.21
C LEU A 115 5.42 -13.05 11.37
N MET A 116 4.66 -12.69 12.41
CA MET A 116 4.52 -13.50 13.62
C MET A 116 3.52 -14.65 13.45
N TYR A 117 2.44 -14.43 12.69
CA TYR A 117 1.33 -15.36 12.54
C TYR A 117 0.88 -15.47 11.07
N PRO A 118 1.70 -16.06 10.19
CA PRO A 118 1.49 -16.03 8.74
C PRO A 118 0.15 -16.64 8.29
N ALA A 119 -0.40 -17.60 9.04
CA ALA A 119 -1.69 -18.22 8.72
C ALA A 119 -2.92 -17.46 9.29
N LYS A 120 -2.73 -16.39 10.06
CA LYS A 120 -3.81 -15.71 10.81
C LYS A 120 -4.21 -14.34 10.27
N CYS A 121 -3.64 -13.90 9.14
CA CYS A 121 -3.98 -12.61 8.55
C CYS A 121 -5.47 -12.48 8.20
N LYS A 122 -6.10 -13.54 7.68
CA LYS A 122 -7.53 -13.55 7.36
C LYS A 122 -8.42 -13.50 8.59
N GLU A 123 -7.99 -14.12 9.69
CA GLU A 123 -8.67 -14.08 10.99
C GLU A 123 -8.63 -12.65 11.56
N LYS A 124 -7.45 -12.00 11.55
CA LYS A 124 -7.28 -10.62 12.05
C LYS A 124 -8.04 -9.58 11.22
N TYR A 125 -8.10 -9.76 9.90
CA TYR A 125 -8.73 -8.82 8.95
C TYR A 125 -9.96 -9.43 8.27
N ALA A 126 -10.87 -9.97 9.08
CA ALA A 126 -12.04 -10.74 8.63
C ALA A 126 -13.06 -9.93 7.80
N LEU A 127 -13.05 -8.60 7.88
CA LEU A 127 -13.97 -7.77 7.11
C LEU A 127 -13.63 -7.73 5.62
N CYS A 128 -12.40 -8.06 5.24
CA CYS A 128 -12.03 -8.08 3.83
C CYS A 128 -12.66 -9.32 3.18
N PRO A 129 -13.56 -9.18 2.19
CA PRO A 129 -14.22 -10.34 1.58
C PRO A 129 -13.31 -11.07 0.57
N PHE A 130 -12.19 -10.45 0.19
CA PHE A 130 -11.29 -10.95 -0.85
C PHE A 130 -10.13 -11.77 -0.29
N ASN A 131 -9.58 -12.66 -1.12
CA ASN A 131 -8.36 -13.39 -0.81
C ASN A 131 -7.14 -12.59 -1.28
N SER A 132 -5.98 -12.85 -0.67
CA SER A 132 -4.75 -12.10 -0.95
C SER A 132 -4.29 -12.21 -2.40
N SER A 133 -4.44 -13.38 -3.03
CA SER A 133 -4.14 -13.59 -4.46
C SER A 133 -4.84 -12.57 -5.37
N LEU A 134 -6.15 -12.35 -5.15
CA LEU A 134 -6.93 -11.39 -5.92
C LEU A 134 -6.48 -9.95 -5.66
N LEU A 135 -6.21 -9.58 -4.40
CA LEU A 135 -5.72 -8.24 -4.08
C LEU A 135 -4.38 -7.95 -4.76
N PHE A 136 -3.46 -8.91 -4.78
CA PHE A 136 -2.19 -8.77 -5.50
C PHE A 136 -2.37 -8.69 -7.02
N GLU A 137 -3.34 -9.42 -7.60
CA GLU A 137 -3.71 -9.28 -9.01
C GLU A 137 -4.26 -7.89 -9.34
N LEU A 138 -5.14 -7.35 -8.49
CA LEU A 138 -5.68 -6.00 -8.63
C LEU A 138 -4.59 -4.94 -8.56
N ILE A 139 -3.65 -5.05 -7.62
CA ILE A 139 -2.47 -4.18 -7.55
C ILE A 139 -1.70 -4.20 -8.89
N ARG A 140 -1.42 -5.39 -9.44
CA ARG A 140 -0.72 -5.51 -10.74
C ARG A 140 -1.53 -4.92 -11.89
N TYR A 141 -2.85 -5.09 -11.88
CA TYR A 141 -3.73 -4.53 -12.89
C TYR A 141 -3.71 -3.00 -12.87
N LEU A 142 -3.86 -2.39 -11.68
CA LEU A 142 -3.83 -0.95 -11.48
C LEU A 142 -2.48 -0.33 -11.83
N LEU A 143 -1.37 -1.05 -11.59
CA LEU A 143 -0.04 -0.59 -12.00
C LEU A 143 0.15 -0.52 -13.52
N ARG A 144 -0.55 -1.37 -14.27
CA ARG A 144 -0.51 -1.40 -15.74
C ARG A 144 -1.48 -0.41 -16.38
N HIS A 145 -2.53 -0.02 -15.66
CA HIS A 145 -3.60 0.87 -16.11
C HIS A 145 -3.81 2.00 -15.08
N PRO A 146 -2.85 2.94 -14.98
CA PRO A 146 -2.90 4.04 -14.01
C PRO A 146 -4.04 5.02 -14.26
#